data_AF-A0A2K9MDL7-F1
#
_entry.id   AF-A0A2K9MDL7-F1
#
_cell.length_a   1.000
_cell.length_b   1.000
_cell.length_c   1.000
_cell.angle_alpha   90.00
_cell.angle_beta   90.00
_cell.angle_gamma   90.00
#
_symmetry.space_group_name_H-M   'P 1'
#
loop_
_entity.id
_entity.type
_entity.pdbx_description
1 polymer ?
#
loop_
_entity_poly.entity_id
_entity_poly.type
_entity_poly.pdbx_seq_one_letter_code
_entity_poly.pdbx_strand_id
1 'polypeptide(L)'
;MMRTELALLALLSLALIAPGGAAAQGATPEVARLIHLDQPPNDTDLTFPITPRPGMPPQRPVIVVLNNCDWPAGSPTPDKIRESISGPVWLLAPQKGECDSGQIADLAARAAASPEGERLALLLAEGLRLIAPPPRPQVTVTARSTAAPKPGAVIAALPPGLAAADGPAPIITARTAPADALATARLPAPPRKPGQPEPALVVGEVAILIAPRQPAETGIPRADRERVREIDPSLFQLLLQRGRFDPPQDRLAAAIQTELQLAGCYGGAVDGQWGAGTLAALRRYLALPGAPQAEPVPDVTLFRRLADAEGISCPAPIAAPARSTPARAAAPAATRARTAPARAAPPAPPAAPTAPRIDPSLLGGLGSGASR
;
A
#
# COMPACT_ATOMS: atom_id res chain seq x y z
N MET A 1 9.01 -12.65 -17.14
CA MET A 1 8.20 -13.11 -16.00
C MET A 1 7.94 -14.62 -16.01
N MET A 2 7.56 -15.26 -17.13
CA MET A 2 7.31 -16.72 -17.17
C MET A 2 8.51 -17.64 -16.84
N ARG A 3 9.76 -17.20 -17.05
CA ARG A 3 10.94 -18.09 -16.89
C ARG A 3 11.30 -18.43 -15.44
N THR A 4 11.04 -17.54 -14.49
CA THR A 4 11.31 -17.79 -13.06
C THR A 4 10.19 -18.58 -12.37
N GLU A 5 8.95 -18.43 -12.81
CA GLU A 5 7.82 -19.26 -12.33
C GLU A 5 7.93 -20.72 -12.78
N LEU A 6 8.31 -20.95 -14.05
CA LEU A 6 8.57 -22.30 -14.57
C LEU A 6 9.74 -22.97 -13.83
N ALA A 7 10.74 -22.21 -13.37
CA ALA A 7 11.85 -22.76 -12.59
C ALA A 7 11.43 -23.16 -11.16
N LEU A 8 10.53 -22.40 -10.52
CA LEU A 8 10.03 -22.73 -9.17
C LEU A 8 9.09 -23.95 -9.20
N LEU A 9 8.18 -23.99 -10.17
CA LEU A 9 7.32 -25.16 -10.42
C LEU A 9 8.16 -26.38 -10.81
N ALA A 10 9.17 -26.22 -11.69
CA ALA A 10 10.08 -27.31 -12.03
C ALA A 10 10.94 -27.76 -10.84
N LEU A 11 11.38 -26.87 -9.93
CA LEU A 11 12.12 -27.26 -8.73
C LEU A 11 11.23 -27.97 -7.70
N LEU A 12 9.97 -27.56 -7.52
CA LEU A 12 9.01 -28.29 -6.71
C LEU A 12 8.62 -29.65 -7.32
N SER A 13 8.53 -29.74 -8.66
CA SER A 13 8.30 -31.00 -9.36
C SER A 13 9.55 -31.90 -9.40
N LEU A 14 10.77 -31.36 -9.51
CA LEU A 14 12.01 -32.15 -9.55
C LEU A 14 12.48 -32.63 -8.18
N ALA A 15 12.17 -31.92 -7.09
CA ALA A 15 12.63 -32.29 -5.75
C ALA A 15 11.93 -33.55 -5.18
N LEU A 16 10.90 -34.09 -5.83
CA LEU A 16 10.15 -35.27 -5.36
C LEU A 16 10.14 -36.48 -6.30
N ILE A 17 10.89 -36.47 -7.42
CA ILE A 17 11.01 -37.64 -8.29
C ILE A 17 12.21 -38.47 -7.82
N ALA A 18 11.98 -39.38 -6.86
CA ALA A 18 12.89 -40.50 -6.62
C ALA A 18 12.66 -41.59 -7.69
N PRO A 19 13.71 -42.30 -8.17
CA PRO A 19 13.56 -43.28 -9.22
C PRO A 19 13.16 -44.63 -8.63
N GLY A 20 11.97 -45.13 -8.97
CA GLY A 20 11.65 -46.54 -8.79
C GLY A 20 10.16 -46.85 -8.66
N GLY A 21 9.55 -47.34 -9.73
CA GLY A 21 8.26 -48.07 -9.65
C GLY A 21 7.32 -47.82 -10.81
N ALA A 22 6.97 -48.89 -11.52
CA ALA A 22 6.21 -48.92 -12.76
C ALA A 22 4.82 -48.25 -12.72
N ALA A 23 4.59 -47.45 -13.76
CA ALA A 23 3.33 -47.13 -14.45
C ALA A 23 2.01 -47.62 -13.83
N ALA A 24 1.32 -46.69 -13.16
CA ALA A 24 -0.13 -46.55 -13.28
C ALA A 24 -0.40 -45.17 -13.89
N GLN A 25 -1.22 -45.11 -14.95
CA GLN A 25 -1.74 -43.87 -15.53
C GLN A 25 -2.80 -43.26 -14.59
N GLY A 26 -2.38 -42.92 -13.37
CA GLY A 26 -3.14 -42.13 -12.41
C GLY A 26 -2.40 -40.81 -12.23
N ALA A 27 -3.11 -39.69 -12.29
CA ALA A 27 -2.54 -38.38 -12.01
C ALA A 27 -1.73 -38.45 -10.71
N THR A 28 -0.44 -38.14 -10.77
CA THR A 28 0.39 -38.05 -9.56
C THR A 28 -0.28 -37.05 -8.63
N PRO A 29 -0.55 -37.41 -7.36
CA PRO A 29 -1.20 -36.49 -6.44
C PRO A 29 -0.36 -35.21 -6.35
N GLU A 30 -0.94 -34.09 -6.78
CA GLU A 30 -0.28 -32.79 -6.74
C GLU A 30 0.02 -32.47 -5.26
N VAL A 31 1.31 -32.40 -4.93
CA VAL A 31 1.80 -32.36 -3.54
C VAL A 31 1.54 -31.00 -2.89
N ALA A 32 1.53 -29.94 -3.70
CA ALA A 32 1.22 -28.59 -3.28
C ALA A 32 0.61 -27.82 -4.44
N ARG A 33 -0.40 -27.01 -4.15
CA ARG A 33 -1.04 -26.13 -5.13
C ARG A 33 -0.89 -24.67 -4.74
N LEU A 34 -0.43 -23.85 -5.68
CA LEU A 34 -0.32 -22.41 -5.50
C LEU A 34 -1.58 -21.70 -6.02
N ILE A 35 -2.15 -20.83 -5.19
CA ILE A 35 -3.28 -19.97 -5.53
C ILE A 35 -2.81 -18.54 -5.36
N HIS A 36 -2.64 -17.82 -6.48
CA HIS A 36 -2.21 -16.42 -6.45
C HIS A 36 -3.35 -15.50 -6.05
N LEU A 37 -3.02 -14.47 -5.27
CA LEU A 37 -3.90 -13.38 -4.88
C LEU A 37 -3.37 -12.07 -5.48
N ASP A 38 -4.27 -11.18 -5.87
CA ASP A 38 -3.93 -9.82 -6.30
C ASP A 38 -3.79 -8.88 -5.08
N GLN A 39 -4.45 -9.20 -3.96
CA GLN A 39 -4.43 -8.49 -2.68
C GLN A 39 -4.37 -9.47 -1.50
N PRO A 40 -3.75 -9.09 -0.37
CA PRO A 40 -3.75 -9.94 0.83
C PRO A 40 -5.19 -10.12 1.36
N PRO A 41 -5.51 -11.26 2.01
CA PRO A 41 -6.80 -11.47 2.64
C PRO A 41 -7.08 -10.37 3.68
N ASN A 42 -8.29 -9.81 3.68
CA ASN A 42 -8.69 -8.68 4.53
C ASN A 42 -8.89 -9.03 6.02
N ASP A 43 -8.64 -10.27 6.44
CA ASP A 43 -8.95 -10.70 7.81
C ASP A 43 -7.91 -10.16 8.81
N THR A 44 -8.37 -9.22 9.64
CA THR A 44 -7.54 -8.41 10.56
C THR A 44 -6.88 -9.22 11.67
N ASP A 45 -7.25 -10.49 11.87
CA ASP A 45 -6.67 -11.38 12.88
C ASP A 45 -5.48 -12.21 12.36
N LEU A 46 -5.19 -12.20 11.06
CA LEU A 46 -4.08 -12.95 10.44
C LEU A 46 -2.86 -12.08 10.11
N THR A 47 -2.69 -10.94 10.78
CA THR A 47 -1.53 -10.06 10.59
C THR A 47 -0.24 -10.69 11.10
N PHE A 48 0.46 -11.41 10.23
CA PHE A 48 1.85 -11.76 10.46
C PHE A 48 2.75 -10.56 10.10
N PRO A 49 3.70 -10.16 10.95
CA PRO A 49 4.64 -9.10 10.59
C PRO A 49 5.62 -9.61 9.52
N ILE A 50 5.46 -9.11 8.29
CA ILE A 50 6.31 -9.46 7.15
C ILE A 50 7.22 -8.27 6.83
N THR A 51 8.53 -8.50 6.79
CA THR A 51 9.52 -7.50 6.37
C THR A 51 9.85 -7.75 4.90
N PRO A 52 9.53 -6.85 3.97
CA PRO A 52 9.90 -7.03 2.56
C PRO A 52 11.42 -7.02 2.40
N ARG A 53 11.95 -7.93 1.56
CA ARG A 53 13.38 -7.91 1.19
C ARG A 53 13.63 -6.79 0.17
N PRO A 54 14.67 -5.94 0.34
CA PRO A 54 15.00 -4.90 -0.62
C PRO A 54 15.38 -5.47 -1.99
N GLY A 55 14.92 -4.84 -3.08
CA GLY A 55 15.37 -5.13 -4.45
C GLY A 55 14.59 -6.19 -5.23
N MET A 56 13.46 -6.67 -4.72
CA MET A 56 12.59 -7.63 -5.40
C MET A 56 11.26 -6.97 -5.76
N PRO A 57 10.67 -7.23 -6.95
CA PRO A 57 9.33 -6.70 -7.28
C PRO A 57 8.32 -7.11 -6.21
N PRO A 58 7.25 -6.31 -5.97
CA PRO A 58 6.23 -6.66 -4.99
C PRO A 58 5.68 -8.05 -5.32
N GLN A 59 6.06 -9.02 -4.50
CA GLN A 59 5.67 -10.41 -4.66
C GLN A 59 4.17 -10.48 -4.39
N ARG A 60 3.41 -11.00 -5.35
CA ARG A 60 1.97 -11.20 -5.17
C ARG A 60 1.74 -12.14 -3.97
N PRO A 61 0.78 -11.83 -3.09
CA PRO A 61 0.40 -12.74 -2.02
C PRO A 61 0.00 -14.11 -2.60
N VAL A 62 0.40 -15.21 -1.96
CA VAL A 62 0.09 -16.57 -2.43
C VAL A 62 -0.47 -17.42 -1.30
N ILE A 63 -1.56 -18.12 -1.56
CA ILE A 63 -2.04 -19.20 -0.72
C ILE A 63 -1.44 -20.51 -1.25
N VAL A 64 -0.80 -21.29 -0.38
CA VAL A 64 -0.24 -22.60 -0.71
C VAL A 64 -1.03 -23.65 0.04
N VAL A 65 -1.76 -24.49 -0.70
CA VAL A 65 -2.46 -25.64 -0.13
C VAL A 65 -1.52 -26.84 -0.22
N LEU A 66 -1.11 -27.37 0.92
CA LEU A 66 -0.26 -28.54 1.03
C LEU A 66 -1.12 -29.79 1.16
N ASN A 67 -0.95 -30.73 0.23
CA ASN A 67 -1.48 -32.07 0.37
C ASN A 67 -0.39 -32.95 1.01
N ASN A 68 -0.41 -33.02 2.34
CA ASN A 68 0.60 -33.74 3.12
C ASN A 68 0.14 -35.13 3.60
N CYS A 69 -0.94 -35.68 3.03
CA CYS A 69 -1.52 -36.95 3.46
C CYS A 69 -0.54 -38.12 3.35
N ASP A 70 0.18 -38.18 2.23
CA ASP A 70 1.06 -39.30 1.89
C ASP A 70 2.52 -38.84 1.77
N TRP A 71 2.90 -37.78 2.49
CA TRP A 71 4.28 -37.28 2.44
C TRP A 71 5.26 -38.36 2.91
N PRO A 72 6.17 -38.84 2.05
CA PRO A 72 7.20 -39.76 2.49
C PRO A 72 8.11 -39.08 3.53
N ALA A 73 8.73 -39.89 4.38
CA ALA A 73 9.76 -39.42 5.29
C ALA A 73 10.86 -38.69 4.49
N GLY A 74 11.15 -37.44 4.89
CA GLY A 74 12.11 -36.59 4.17
C GLY A 74 11.48 -35.57 3.22
N SER A 75 10.15 -35.54 3.08
CA SER A 75 9.45 -34.46 2.36
C SER A 75 9.81 -33.07 2.92
N PRO A 76 9.83 -32.02 2.08
CA PRO A 76 10.19 -30.67 2.51
C PRO A 76 9.26 -30.21 3.64
N THR A 77 9.82 -29.73 4.74
CA THR A 77 9.01 -29.18 5.84
C THR A 77 8.28 -27.92 5.37
N PRO A 78 7.13 -27.57 5.96
CA PRO A 78 6.42 -26.32 5.65
C PRO A 78 7.32 -25.08 5.72
N ASP A 79 8.34 -25.10 6.59
CA ASP A 79 9.32 -24.01 6.71
C ASP A 79 10.23 -23.91 5.49
N LYS A 80 10.74 -25.04 4.98
CA LYS A 80 11.51 -25.05 3.73
C LYS A 80 10.68 -24.57 2.53
N ILE A 81 9.39 -24.90 2.50
CA ILE A 81 8.46 -24.40 1.47
C ILE A 81 8.26 -22.89 1.63
N ARG A 82 8.08 -22.40 2.86
CA ARG A 82 7.95 -20.97 3.14
C ARG A 82 9.22 -20.20 2.74
N GLU A 83 10.40 -20.78 2.97
CA GLU A 83 11.69 -20.19 2.61
C GLU A 83 11.95 -20.17 1.09
N SER A 84 11.40 -21.12 0.34
CA SER A 84 11.57 -21.18 -1.12
C SER A 84 10.65 -20.20 -1.87
N ILE A 85 9.55 -19.79 -1.24
CA ILE A 85 8.60 -18.82 -1.80
C ILE A 85 8.98 -17.43 -1.33
N SER A 86 9.28 -16.55 -2.28
CA SER A 86 9.53 -15.15 -1.98
C SER A 86 8.19 -14.41 -1.87
N GLY A 87 7.91 -13.75 -0.75
CA GLY A 87 6.71 -12.93 -0.58
C GLY A 87 5.75 -13.37 0.54
N PRO A 88 4.58 -12.73 0.65
CA PRO A 88 3.55 -13.11 1.61
C PRO A 88 2.97 -14.47 1.22
N VAL A 89 3.10 -15.46 2.10
CA VAL A 89 2.62 -16.82 1.86
C VAL A 89 1.80 -17.34 3.04
N TRP A 90 0.59 -17.82 2.73
CA TRP A 90 -0.27 -18.54 3.67
C TRP A 90 -0.19 -20.02 3.33
N LEU A 91 0.45 -20.81 4.18
CA LEU A 91 0.49 -22.27 4.02
C LEU A 91 -0.68 -22.87 4.77
N LEU A 92 -1.50 -23.64 4.07
CA LEU A 92 -2.59 -24.42 4.64
C LEU A 92 -2.32 -25.90 4.46
N ALA A 93 -2.68 -26.70 5.45
CA ALA A 93 -2.62 -28.15 5.39
C ALA A 93 -3.83 -28.77 6.11
N PRO A 94 -4.23 -30.00 5.74
CA PRO A 94 -5.28 -30.73 6.43
C PRO A 94 -4.89 -31.01 7.89
N GLN A 95 -5.90 -31.15 8.74
CA GLN A 95 -5.70 -31.55 10.12
C GLN A 95 -5.23 -33.02 10.18
N LYS A 96 -4.30 -33.31 11.09
CA LYS A 96 -3.77 -34.67 11.28
C LYS A 96 -4.92 -35.65 11.57
N GLY A 97 -5.16 -36.60 10.67
CA GLY A 97 -6.19 -37.65 10.79
C GLY A 97 -7.38 -37.50 9.83
N GLU A 98 -7.54 -36.35 9.19
CA GLU A 98 -8.61 -36.07 8.21
C GLU A 98 -7.97 -35.75 6.86
N CYS A 99 -7.37 -36.77 6.25
CA CYS A 99 -6.55 -36.59 5.07
C CYS A 99 -7.08 -37.42 3.90
N ASP A 100 -7.84 -36.76 3.02
CA ASP A 100 -8.27 -37.29 1.74
C ASP A 100 -7.66 -36.43 0.63
N SER A 101 -6.67 -36.99 -0.08
CA SER A 101 -5.91 -36.29 -1.10
C SER A 101 -6.78 -35.81 -2.27
N GLY A 102 -7.83 -36.57 -2.61
CA GLY A 102 -8.78 -36.20 -3.66
C GLY A 102 -9.63 -35.00 -3.24
N GLN A 103 -10.18 -35.04 -2.02
CA GLN A 103 -10.97 -33.92 -1.48
C GLN A 103 -10.14 -32.64 -1.37
N ILE A 104 -8.88 -32.71 -0.95
CA ILE A 104 -8.01 -31.54 -0.85
C ILE A 104 -7.73 -30.93 -2.23
N ALA A 105 -7.47 -31.77 -3.24
CA ALA A 105 -7.23 -31.30 -4.61
C ALA A 105 -8.48 -30.62 -5.19
N ASP A 106 -9.65 -31.22 -5.02
CA ASP A 106 -10.93 -30.66 -5.44
C ASP A 106 -11.24 -29.35 -4.70
N LEU A 107 -11.00 -29.31 -3.40
CA LEU A 107 -11.17 -28.12 -2.56
C LEU A 107 -10.25 -26.99 -3.03
N ALA A 108 -8.98 -27.27 -3.28
CA ALA A 108 -8.03 -26.28 -3.80
C ALA A 108 -8.47 -25.77 -5.20
N ALA A 109 -9.05 -26.63 -6.04
CA ALA A 109 -9.61 -26.23 -7.33
C ALA A 109 -10.83 -25.33 -7.20
N ARG A 110 -11.77 -25.66 -6.31
CA ARG A 110 -12.92 -24.79 -6.01
C ARG A 110 -12.46 -23.43 -5.49
N ALA A 111 -11.54 -23.42 -4.52
CA ALA A 111 -10.99 -22.19 -3.97
C ALA A 111 -10.30 -21.33 -5.04
N ALA A 112 -9.55 -21.93 -5.96
CA ALA A 112 -8.92 -21.18 -7.06
C ALA A 112 -9.94 -20.55 -8.03
N ALA A 113 -11.11 -21.17 -8.20
CA ALA A 113 -12.20 -20.67 -9.02
C ALA A 113 -13.09 -19.63 -8.30
N SER A 114 -13.06 -19.58 -6.97
CA SER A 114 -13.83 -18.63 -6.16
C SER A 114 -13.30 -17.18 -6.27
N PRO A 115 -14.17 -16.17 -5.99
CA PRO A 115 -13.75 -14.78 -5.82
C PRO A 115 -12.62 -14.66 -4.79
N GLU A 116 -11.70 -13.73 -5.01
CA GLU A 116 -10.45 -13.63 -4.26
C GLU A 116 -10.65 -13.51 -2.74
N GLY A 117 -11.60 -12.69 -2.30
CA GLY A 117 -11.92 -12.49 -0.89
C GLY A 117 -12.50 -13.73 -0.19
N GLU A 118 -12.97 -14.73 -0.94
CA GLU A 118 -13.61 -15.94 -0.41
C GLU A 118 -12.66 -17.14 -0.37
N ARG A 119 -11.54 -17.11 -1.12
CA ARG A 119 -10.68 -18.28 -1.31
C ARG A 119 -10.14 -18.83 0.01
N LEU A 120 -9.59 -17.96 0.86
CA LEU A 120 -9.04 -18.37 2.15
C LEU A 120 -10.15 -18.86 3.10
N ALA A 121 -11.27 -18.15 3.16
CA ALA A 121 -12.40 -18.51 4.01
C ALA A 121 -12.97 -19.90 3.64
N LEU A 122 -13.10 -20.18 2.34
CA LEU A 122 -13.55 -21.47 1.83
C LEU A 122 -12.60 -22.61 2.22
N LEU A 123 -11.29 -22.40 2.09
CA LEU A 123 -10.29 -23.40 2.50
C LEU A 123 -10.35 -23.69 4.01
N LEU A 124 -10.47 -22.65 4.83
CA LEU A 124 -10.54 -22.78 6.29
C LEU A 124 -11.86 -23.43 6.76
N ALA A 125 -12.99 -23.09 6.13
CA ALA A 125 -14.29 -23.66 6.45
C ALA A 125 -14.36 -25.17 6.19
N GLU A 126 -13.59 -25.64 5.22
CA GLU A 126 -13.51 -27.05 4.80
C GLU A 126 -12.40 -27.81 5.55
N GLY A 127 -11.94 -27.29 6.69
CA GLY A 127 -11.09 -28.00 7.64
C GLY A 127 -9.59 -27.87 7.41
N LEU A 128 -9.14 -27.13 6.38
CA LEU A 128 -7.71 -26.82 6.24
C LEU A 128 -7.28 -25.84 7.34
N ARG A 129 -6.11 -26.08 7.92
CA ARG A 129 -5.55 -25.23 8.98
C ARG A 129 -4.37 -24.42 8.47
N LEU A 130 -4.30 -23.18 8.91
CA LEU A 130 -3.14 -22.34 8.67
C LEU A 130 -1.94 -22.89 9.45
N ILE A 131 -0.83 -23.15 8.77
CA ILE A 131 0.42 -23.52 9.41
C ILE A 131 1.10 -22.24 9.87
N ALA A 132 1.09 -22.02 11.19
CA ALA A 132 1.80 -20.90 11.79
C ALA A 132 3.31 -20.97 11.46
N PRO A 133 3.96 -19.83 11.20
CA PRO A 133 5.42 -19.81 11.13
C PRO A 133 6.01 -20.24 12.47
N PRO A 134 7.16 -20.95 12.48
CA PRO A 134 7.83 -21.32 13.71
C PRO A 134 8.12 -20.05 14.51
N PRO A 135 7.98 -20.11 15.85
CA PRO A 135 8.32 -18.97 16.69
C PRO A 135 9.76 -18.59 16.37
N ARG A 136 9.98 -17.34 15.95
CA ARG A 136 11.34 -16.85 15.69
C ARG A 136 12.15 -17.07 16.98
N PRO A 137 13.39 -17.57 16.89
CA PRO A 137 14.23 -17.72 18.07
C PRO A 137 14.33 -16.35 18.73
N GLN A 138 13.75 -16.23 19.93
CA GLN A 138 13.84 -14.99 20.68
C GLN A 138 15.30 -14.85 21.06
N VAL A 139 15.93 -13.78 20.57
CA VAL A 139 17.29 -13.43 20.99
C VAL A 139 17.17 -12.98 22.45
N THR A 140 17.49 -13.88 23.37
CA THR A 140 17.56 -13.56 24.79
C THR A 140 18.72 -12.61 24.99
N VAL A 141 18.44 -11.30 25.04
CA VAL A 141 19.42 -10.30 25.44
C VAL A 141 19.55 -10.38 26.95
N THR A 142 20.54 -11.15 27.42
CA THR A 142 20.88 -11.20 28.84
C THR A 142 21.57 -9.89 29.23
N ALA A 143 20.80 -8.90 29.66
CA ALA A 143 21.36 -7.70 30.28
C ALA A 143 22.01 -8.09 31.62
N ARG A 144 23.35 -8.09 31.66
CA ARG A 144 24.10 -8.35 32.89
C ARG A 144 24.08 -7.08 33.75
N SER A 145 23.07 -6.95 34.61
CA SER A 145 23.05 -5.90 35.65
C SER A 145 24.05 -6.26 36.75
N THR A 146 25.05 -5.41 36.98
CA THR A 146 26.04 -5.56 38.07
C THR A 146 25.61 -4.87 39.37
N ALA A 147 24.40 -4.31 39.44
CA ALA A 147 23.88 -3.64 40.63
C ALA A 147 22.73 -4.42 41.26
N ALA A 148 22.85 -4.72 42.56
CA ALA A 148 21.80 -5.34 43.36
C ALA A 148 20.54 -4.45 43.35
N PRO A 149 19.35 -5.01 43.05
CA PRO A 149 18.13 -4.21 43.00
C PRO A 149 17.76 -3.72 44.41
N LYS A 150 17.63 -2.41 44.56
CA LYS A 150 16.99 -1.81 45.74
C LYS A 150 15.48 -2.05 45.65
N PRO A 151 14.78 -2.40 46.76
CA PRO A 151 13.33 -2.51 46.76
C PRO A 151 12.70 -1.16 46.37
N GLY A 152 11.80 -1.16 45.38
CA GLY A 152 11.08 0.03 44.90
C GLY A 152 11.53 0.58 43.54
N ALA A 153 12.50 -0.03 42.86
CA ALA A 153 12.87 0.37 41.50
C ALA A 153 11.91 -0.23 40.45
N VAL A 154 11.16 0.63 39.75
CA VAL A 154 10.32 0.24 38.61
C VAL A 154 11.17 0.32 37.34
N ILE A 155 11.36 -0.79 36.64
CA ILE A 155 11.98 -0.80 35.31
C ILE A 155 10.86 -0.47 34.31
N ALA A 156 10.83 0.75 33.81
CA ALA A 156 9.96 1.10 32.69
C ALA A 156 10.47 0.39 31.43
N ALA A 157 9.59 -0.32 30.72
CA ALA A 157 9.94 -0.97 29.46
C ALA A 157 10.41 0.10 28.45
N LEU A 158 11.60 -0.10 27.87
CA LEU A 158 12.09 0.75 26.79
C LEU A 158 11.13 0.69 25.59
N PRO A 159 10.90 1.80 24.87
CA PRO A 159 10.23 1.74 23.58
C PRO A 159 11.06 0.88 22.61
N PRO A 160 10.45 0.01 21.80
CA PRO A 160 11.16 -0.74 20.78
C PRO A 160 11.70 0.24 19.73
N GLY A 161 13.03 0.32 19.57
CA GLY A 161 13.67 1.15 18.53
C GLY A 161 15.06 1.71 18.83
N LEU A 162 15.60 1.57 20.05
CA LEU A 162 16.92 2.12 20.42
C LEU A 162 18.12 1.20 20.11
N ALA A 163 17.96 0.22 19.23
CA ALA A 163 19.07 -0.65 18.85
C ALA A 163 19.84 -0.08 17.64
N ALA A 164 21.15 0.12 17.86
CA ALA A 164 22.21 0.39 16.90
C ALA A 164 22.44 1.86 16.48
N ALA A 165 23.22 2.56 17.29
CA ALA A 165 24.26 3.45 16.79
C ALA A 165 25.55 3.13 17.55
N ASP A 166 26.67 2.92 16.84
CA ASP A 166 28.00 2.67 17.39
C ASP A 166 28.51 3.88 18.20
N GLY A 167 28.03 3.99 19.43
CA GLY A 167 28.46 4.99 20.40
C GLY A 167 28.37 4.44 21.83
N PRO A 168 29.11 5.03 22.79
CA PRO A 168 29.03 4.60 24.18
C PRO A 168 27.59 4.76 24.68
N ALA A 169 27.06 3.70 25.30
CA ALA A 169 25.68 3.63 25.75
C ALA A 169 25.30 4.85 26.60
N PRO A 170 24.09 5.42 26.42
CA PRO A 170 23.63 6.49 27.30
C PRO A 170 23.55 5.94 28.73
N ILE A 171 24.25 6.59 29.66
CA ILE A 171 24.12 6.32 31.09
C ILE A 171 22.75 6.87 31.52
N ILE A 172 21.77 5.98 31.68
CA ILE A 172 20.47 6.32 32.26
C ILE A 172 20.63 6.39 33.77
N THR A 173 20.69 7.59 34.34
CA THR A 173 20.57 7.79 35.79
C THR A 173 19.11 7.65 36.21
N ALA A 174 18.79 6.59 36.95
CA ALA A 174 17.49 6.44 37.59
C ALA A 174 17.30 7.55 38.66
N ARG A 175 16.32 8.43 38.45
CA ARG A 175 15.82 9.31 39.51
C ARG A 175 14.74 8.57 40.29
N THR A 176 14.87 8.55 41.62
CA THR A 176 13.80 8.10 42.51
C THR A 176 12.65 9.09 42.45
N ALA A 177 11.53 8.71 41.84
CA ALA A 177 10.28 9.42 42.02
C ALA A 177 9.69 9.08 43.40
N PRO A 178 9.14 10.04 44.16
CA PRO A 178 8.39 9.73 45.38
C PRO A 178 7.17 8.86 45.01
N ALA A 179 6.88 7.87 45.86
CA ALA A 179 5.87 6.83 45.64
C ALA A 179 4.43 7.35 45.49
N ASP A 180 4.19 8.65 45.71
CA ASP A 180 2.86 9.28 45.61
C ASP A 180 2.53 9.90 44.25
N ALA A 181 3.46 9.90 43.28
CA ALA A 181 3.25 10.62 42.00
C ALA A 181 2.40 9.90 40.94
N LEU A 182 1.87 8.69 41.21
CA LEU A 182 1.09 7.90 40.25
C LEU A 182 -0.38 7.64 40.66
N ALA A 183 -0.86 8.26 41.74
CA ALA A 183 -2.22 8.03 42.24
C ALA A 183 -3.27 9.06 41.76
N THR A 184 -2.90 10.14 41.06
CA THR A 184 -3.85 11.24 40.76
C THR A 184 -3.65 11.82 39.36
N ALA A 185 -4.14 11.10 38.37
CA ALA A 185 -4.61 11.70 37.10
C ALA A 185 -5.87 10.98 36.62
N ARG A 186 -6.79 10.67 37.54
CA ARG A 186 -8.17 10.30 37.19
C ARG A 186 -8.99 11.57 37.30
N LEU A 187 -9.24 12.24 36.17
CA LEU A 187 -10.21 13.33 36.11
C LEU A 187 -11.54 12.83 36.71
N PRO A 188 -12.14 13.55 37.68
CA PRO A 188 -13.41 13.13 38.25
C PRO A 188 -14.47 13.15 37.15
N ALA A 189 -15.07 11.99 36.90
CA ALA A 189 -16.26 11.91 36.05
C ALA A 189 -17.37 12.75 36.71
N PRO A 190 -18.10 13.58 35.95
CA PRO A 190 -19.20 14.36 36.51
C PRO A 190 -20.26 13.45 37.14
N PRO A 191 -20.96 13.91 38.20
CA PRO A 191 -21.95 13.11 38.91
C PRO A 191 -23.07 12.67 37.97
N ARG A 192 -23.27 11.36 37.87
CA ARG A 192 -24.28 10.72 37.01
C ARG A 192 -25.65 10.77 37.71
N LYS A 193 -26.71 11.07 36.95
CA LYS A 193 -28.09 10.83 37.40
C LYS A 193 -28.43 9.35 37.15
N PRO A 194 -28.99 8.62 38.12
CA PRO A 194 -29.44 7.24 37.91
C PRO A 194 -30.46 7.16 36.76
N GLY A 195 -30.29 6.21 35.83
CA GLY A 195 -31.27 5.91 34.78
C GLY A 195 -31.02 6.51 33.39
N GLN A 196 -29.86 7.13 33.13
CA GLN A 196 -29.49 7.47 31.76
C GLN A 196 -28.80 6.28 31.07
N PRO A 197 -29.12 5.99 29.79
CA PRO A 197 -28.40 5.00 29.00
C PRO A 197 -26.92 5.40 28.91
N GLU A 198 -26.03 4.42 28.98
CA GLU A 198 -24.60 4.66 28.82
C GLU A 198 -24.35 5.35 27.47
N PRO A 199 -23.61 6.48 27.41
CA PRO A 199 -23.19 7.00 26.13
C PRO A 199 -22.21 5.98 25.53
N ALA A 200 -22.66 5.25 24.51
CA ALA A 200 -21.77 4.56 23.60
C ALA A 200 -20.87 5.65 22.98
N LEU A 201 -19.67 5.81 23.55
CA LEU A 201 -18.61 6.61 22.96
C LEU A 201 -18.45 6.13 21.51
N VAL A 202 -18.58 7.04 20.56
CA VAL A 202 -18.68 6.76 19.12
C VAL A 202 -17.34 6.26 18.58
N VAL A 203 -16.94 5.04 18.94
CA VAL A 203 -15.81 4.31 18.36
C VAL A 203 -16.06 4.04 16.86
N GLY A 204 -17.31 4.18 16.41
CA GLY A 204 -17.71 4.03 15.01
C GLY A 204 -17.23 5.15 14.07
N GLU A 205 -17.11 6.41 14.50
CA GLU A 205 -16.86 7.51 13.55
C GLU A 205 -15.42 7.52 13.04
N VAL A 206 -14.46 7.27 13.93
CA VAL A 206 -13.05 7.11 13.57
C VAL A 206 -12.84 5.83 12.75
N ALA A 207 -13.54 4.75 13.10
CA ALA A 207 -13.50 3.51 12.33
C ALA A 207 -14.07 3.68 10.92
N ILE A 208 -15.10 4.52 10.71
CA ILE A 208 -15.67 4.82 9.39
C ILE A 208 -14.72 5.69 8.54
N LEU A 209 -13.95 6.59 9.17
CA LEU A 209 -12.94 7.41 8.49
C LEU A 209 -11.69 6.61 8.08
N ILE A 210 -11.35 5.55 8.83
CA ILE A 210 -10.17 4.69 8.59
C ILE A 210 -10.56 3.37 7.88
N ALA A 211 -11.85 3.06 7.76
CA ALA A 211 -12.35 1.93 6.99
C ALA A 211 -11.81 1.99 5.55
N PRO A 212 -11.59 0.84 4.90
CA PRO A 212 -10.96 0.77 3.59
C PRO A 212 -11.87 1.33 2.51
N ARG A 213 -11.97 2.65 2.41
CA ARG A 213 -12.20 3.32 1.14
C ARG A 213 -10.97 3.06 0.31
N GLN A 214 -11.15 2.71 -0.96
CA GLN A 214 -10.04 2.53 -1.89
C GLN A 214 -9.07 3.70 -1.71
N PRO A 215 -7.81 3.44 -1.33
CA PRO A 215 -6.83 4.50 -1.14
C PRO A 215 -6.84 5.34 -2.41
N ALA A 216 -7.02 6.65 -2.28
CA ALA A 216 -6.88 7.51 -3.45
C ALA A 216 -5.46 7.30 -4.02
N GLU A 217 -5.25 7.62 -5.30
CA GLU A 217 -3.95 7.44 -5.96
C GLU A 217 -2.76 8.05 -5.19
N THR A 218 -3.00 9.03 -4.32
CA THR A 218 -1.98 9.69 -3.48
C THR A 218 -2.07 9.35 -1.98
N GLY A 219 -2.76 8.28 -1.59
CA GLY A 219 -2.97 7.87 -0.19
C GLY A 219 -4.26 8.41 0.42
N ILE A 220 -4.31 8.51 1.75
CA ILE A 220 -5.48 9.06 2.47
C ILE A 220 -5.56 10.58 2.21
N PRO A 221 -6.70 11.11 1.72
CA PRO A 221 -6.86 12.55 1.46
C PRO A 221 -6.51 13.42 2.66
N ARG A 222 -5.90 14.58 2.41
CA ARG A 222 -5.51 15.54 3.47
C ARG A 222 -6.68 15.90 4.39
N ALA A 223 -7.87 16.15 3.83
CA ALA A 223 -9.07 16.48 4.61
C ALA A 223 -9.43 15.38 5.63
N ASP A 224 -9.29 14.09 5.26
CA ASP A 224 -9.54 12.98 6.17
C ASP A 224 -8.46 12.90 7.26
N ARG A 225 -7.20 13.17 6.91
CA ARG A 225 -6.08 13.22 7.86
C ARG A 225 -6.22 14.36 8.85
N GLU A 226 -6.61 15.53 8.39
CA GLU A 226 -6.92 16.71 9.21
C GLU A 226 -8.10 16.41 10.13
N ARG A 227 -9.16 15.76 9.63
CA ARG A 227 -10.28 15.32 10.49
C ARG A 227 -9.84 14.36 11.59
N VAL A 228 -8.97 13.39 11.29
CA VAL A 228 -8.40 12.50 12.33
C VAL A 228 -7.57 13.29 13.33
N ARG A 229 -6.78 14.26 12.87
CA ARG A 229 -5.99 15.14 13.74
C ARG A 229 -6.85 15.99 14.66
N GLU A 230 -7.94 16.56 14.15
CA GLU A 230 -8.89 17.38 14.92
C GLU A 230 -9.60 16.56 15.99
N ILE A 231 -9.99 15.32 15.66
CA ILE A 231 -10.69 14.42 16.59
C ILE A 231 -9.75 13.89 17.68
N ASP A 232 -8.57 13.37 17.29
CA ASP A 232 -7.59 12.80 18.22
C ASP A 232 -6.15 13.02 17.70
N PRO A 233 -5.46 14.07 18.18
CA PRO A 233 -4.08 14.37 17.80
C PRO A 233 -3.10 13.24 18.13
N SER A 234 -3.34 12.48 19.21
CA SER A 234 -2.44 11.40 19.63
C SER A 234 -2.59 10.19 18.71
N LEU A 235 -3.82 9.86 18.33
CA LEU A 235 -4.08 8.82 17.33
C LEU A 235 -3.50 9.21 15.98
N PHE A 236 -3.65 10.46 15.55
CA PHE A 236 -3.05 10.94 14.31
C PHE A 236 -1.53 10.70 14.29
N GLN A 237 -0.82 11.07 15.35
CA GLN A 237 0.62 10.85 15.47
C GLN A 237 0.98 9.36 15.42
N LEU A 238 0.22 8.51 16.10
CA LEU A 238 0.41 7.06 16.06
C LEU A 238 0.24 6.48 14.65
N LEU A 239 -0.80 6.91 13.93
CA LEU A 239 -1.09 6.47 12.57
C LEU A 239 -0.03 6.95 11.58
N LEU A 240 0.43 8.19 11.73
CA LEU A 240 1.50 8.76 10.92
C LEU A 240 2.83 8.02 11.14
N GLN A 241 3.20 7.74 12.40
CA GLN A 241 4.41 6.99 12.73
C GLN A 241 4.37 5.55 12.21
N ARG A 242 3.19 4.92 12.23
CA ARG A 242 2.96 3.57 11.67
C ARG A 242 2.84 3.55 10.14
N GLY A 243 2.90 4.71 9.48
CA GLY A 243 2.81 4.82 8.03
C GLY A 243 1.44 4.51 7.45
N ARG A 244 0.36 4.63 8.25
CA ARG A 244 -1.01 4.37 7.78
C ARG A 244 -1.49 5.39 6.76
N PHE A 245 -0.86 6.56 6.74
CA PHE A 245 -1.12 7.63 5.78
C PHE A 245 -0.16 7.63 4.59
N ASP A 246 0.82 6.73 4.57
CA ASP A 246 1.87 6.79 3.54
C ASP A 246 1.32 6.40 2.17
N PRO A 247 1.58 7.20 1.14
CA PRO A 247 1.26 6.82 -0.23
C PRO A 247 2.16 5.66 -0.68
N PRO A 248 1.74 4.88 -1.69
CA PRO A 248 2.63 3.92 -2.31
C PRO A 248 3.85 4.62 -2.95
N GLN A 249 4.99 3.91 -2.99
CA GLN A 249 6.29 4.52 -3.32
C GLN A 249 6.33 5.18 -4.71
N ASP A 250 5.61 4.61 -5.68
CA ASP A 250 5.48 5.12 -7.05
C ASP A 250 4.64 6.40 -7.14
N ARG A 251 3.94 6.78 -6.06
CA ARG A 251 3.06 7.96 -5.99
C ARG A 251 3.52 9.02 -4.99
N LEU A 252 4.67 8.83 -4.36
CA LEU A 252 5.21 9.77 -3.37
C LEU A 252 5.37 11.20 -3.90
N ALA A 253 5.94 11.35 -5.10
CA ALA A 253 6.11 12.65 -5.72
C ALA A 253 4.76 13.37 -5.93
N ALA A 254 3.73 12.65 -6.40
CA ALA A 254 2.38 13.19 -6.59
C ALA A 254 1.76 13.58 -5.25
N ALA A 255 1.89 12.75 -4.22
CA ALA A 255 1.39 13.05 -2.89
C ALA A 255 2.05 14.30 -2.27
N ILE A 256 3.36 14.48 -2.46
CA ILE A 256 4.07 15.68 -2.00
C ILE A 256 3.65 16.92 -2.79
N GLN A 257 3.47 16.81 -4.11
CA GLN A 257 2.95 17.89 -4.94
C GLN A 257 1.55 18.33 -4.47
N THR A 258 0.67 17.40 -4.13
CA THR A 258 -0.65 17.67 -3.55
C THR A 258 -0.53 18.44 -2.23
N GLU A 259 0.35 18.01 -1.32
CA GLU A 259 0.56 18.71 -0.05
C GLU A 259 1.08 20.14 -0.24
N LEU A 260 2.03 20.33 -1.15
CA LEU A 260 2.55 21.66 -1.49
C LEU A 260 1.49 22.53 -2.18
N GLN A 261 0.58 21.93 -2.96
CA GLN A 261 -0.52 22.65 -3.63
C GLN A 261 -1.57 23.11 -2.63
N LEU A 262 -1.93 22.25 -1.67
CA LEU A 262 -2.87 22.58 -0.59
C LEU A 262 -2.30 23.65 0.34
N ALA A 263 -0.98 23.65 0.57
CA ALA A 263 -0.28 24.74 1.23
C ALA A 263 -0.17 26.02 0.37
N GLY A 264 -0.65 26.03 -0.88
CA GLY A 264 -0.56 27.17 -1.79
C GLY A 264 0.85 27.46 -2.34
N CYS A 265 1.80 26.56 -2.11
CA CYS A 265 3.20 26.72 -2.54
C CYS A 265 3.47 26.18 -3.94
N TYR A 266 2.64 25.26 -4.42
CA TYR A 266 2.73 24.65 -5.75
C TYR A 266 1.52 25.02 -6.60
N GLY A 267 1.78 25.68 -7.74
CA GLY A 267 0.74 26.06 -8.72
C GLY A 267 0.73 25.20 -9.99
N GLY A 268 1.57 24.16 -10.04
CA GLY A 268 1.63 23.24 -11.17
C GLY A 268 0.57 22.14 -11.12
N ALA A 269 0.55 21.29 -12.14
CA ALA A 269 -0.26 20.07 -12.14
C ALA A 269 0.36 19.02 -11.21
N VAL A 270 -0.49 18.21 -10.56
CA VAL A 270 -0.07 17.03 -9.81
C VAL A 270 0.11 15.88 -10.81
N ASP A 271 1.34 15.66 -11.24
CA ASP A 271 1.71 14.71 -12.29
C ASP A 271 2.68 13.62 -11.81
N GLY A 272 3.15 13.71 -10.57
CA GLY A 272 4.13 12.80 -10.00
C GLY A 272 5.55 12.97 -10.56
N GLN A 273 5.80 13.99 -11.38
CA GLN A 273 7.14 14.28 -11.91
C GLN A 273 7.93 15.15 -10.93
N TRP A 274 9.04 14.62 -10.43
CA TRP A 274 9.93 15.36 -9.52
C TRP A 274 10.88 16.29 -10.30
N GLY A 275 10.39 17.46 -10.67
CA GLY A 275 11.10 18.43 -11.51
C GLY A 275 11.49 19.74 -10.80
N ALA A 276 12.04 20.67 -11.57
CA ALA A 276 12.47 21.98 -11.08
C ALA A 276 11.33 22.81 -10.46
N GLY A 277 10.10 22.68 -10.98
CA GLY A 277 8.92 23.36 -10.45
C GLY A 277 8.56 22.88 -9.04
N THR A 278 8.53 21.57 -8.82
CA THR A 278 8.27 20.97 -7.50
C THR A 278 9.38 21.32 -6.52
N LEU A 279 10.65 21.27 -6.94
CA LEU A 279 11.78 21.69 -6.11
C LEU A 279 11.71 23.17 -5.71
N ALA A 280 11.31 24.05 -6.63
CA ALA A 280 11.13 25.47 -6.33
C ALA A 280 9.98 25.70 -5.33
N ALA A 281 8.86 25.01 -5.50
CA ALA A 281 7.74 25.05 -4.55
C ALA A 281 8.12 24.52 -3.17
N LEU A 282 8.85 23.40 -3.12
CA LEU A 282 9.35 22.84 -1.86
C LEU A 282 10.28 23.82 -1.15
N ARG A 283 11.24 24.44 -1.85
CA ARG A 283 12.12 25.46 -1.24
C ARG A 283 11.34 26.64 -0.68
N ARG A 284 10.29 27.10 -1.39
CA ARG A 284 9.41 28.18 -0.90
C ARG A 284 8.69 27.75 0.39
N TYR A 285 8.18 26.53 0.43
CA TYR A 285 7.53 25.97 1.61
C TYR A 285 8.50 25.88 2.79
N LEU A 286 9.68 25.29 2.58
CA LEU A 286 10.70 25.11 3.62
C LEU A 286 11.31 26.43 4.14
N ALA A 287 11.18 27.53 3.38
CA ALA A 287 11.61 28.86 3.81
C ALA A 287 10.59 29.56 4.73
N LEU A 288 9.38 29.00 4.90
CA LEU A 288 8.35 29.57 5.77
C LEU A 288 8.66 29.31 7.26
N PRO A 289 8.29 30.24 8.16
CA PRO A 289 8.36 29.99 9.60
C PRO A 289 7.54 28.75 9.99
N GLY A 290 8.12 27.87 10.79
CA GLY A 290 7.47 26.63 11.24
C GLY A 290 7.57 25.47 10.25
N ALA A 291 8.16 25.67 9.07
CA ALA A 291 8.35 24.59 8.11
C ALA A 291 9.33 23.52 8.64
N PRO A 292 9.04 22.24 8.37
CA PRO A 292 9.90 21.15 8.81
C PRO A 292 11.23 21.24 8.07
N GLN A 293 12.35 20.96 8.74
CA GLN A 293 13.61 20.75 8.04
C GLN A 293 13.49 19.44 7.24
N ALA A 294 13.74 19.44 5.94
CA ALA A 294 13.63 18.23 5.13
C ALA A 294 14.57 18.29 3.92
N GLU A 295 15.04 17.12 3.48
CA GLU A 295 15.82 17.02 2.25
C GLU A 295 14.91 17.08 1.02
N PRO A 296 15.38 17.62 -0.11
CA PRO A 296 14.58 17.77 -1.33
C PRO A 296 14.50 16.46 -2.14
N VAL A 297 14.26 15.34 -1.45
CA VAL A 297 14.15 13.99 -2.02
C VAL A 297 12.70 13.52 -1.87
N PRO A 298 12.06 12.98 -2.93
CA PRO A 298 10.67 12.54 -2.87
C PRO A 298 10.56 11.18 -2.17
N ASP A 299 10.75 11.17 -0.85
CA ASP A 299 10.66 9.98 -0.02
C ASP A 299 9.51 10.08 1.01
N VAL A 300 9.27 8.96 1.70
CA VAL A 300 8.24 8.86 2.73
C VAL A 300 8.53 9.80 3.92
N THR A 301 9.81 10.05 4.20
CA THR A 301 10.25 10.91 5.30
C THR A 301 9.85 12.36 5.05
N LEU A 302 10.07 12.86 3.84
CA LEU A 302 9.66 14.18 3.39
C LEU A 302 8.13 14.30 3.46
N PHE A 303 7.41 13.33 2.89
CA PHE A 303 5.95 13.32 2.92
C PHE A 303 5.40 13.39 4.35
N ARG A 304 5.89 12.55 5.27
CA ARG A 304 5.43 12.56 6.67
C ARG A 304 5.72 13.89 7.37
N ARG A 305 6.88 14.51 7.10
CA ARG A 305 7.21 15.84 7.65
C ARG A 305 6.26 16.92 7.14
N LEU A 306 5.92 16.93 5.84
CA LEU A 306 4.91 17.84 5.31
C LEU A 306 3.53 17.57 5.91
N ALA A 307 3.15 16.30 6.02
CA ALA A 307 1.86 15.89 6.57
C ALA A 307 1.71 16.18 8.07
N ASP A 308 2.83 16.27 8.81
CA ASP A 308 2.86 16.65 10.22
C ASP A 308 2.74 18.17 10.41
N ALA A 309 3.40 18.93 9.54
CA ALA A 309 3.45 20.39 9.60
C ALA A 309 2.06 21.04 9.43
N GLU A 310 1.64 21.82 10.43
CA GLU A 310 0.31 22.41 10.50
C GLU A 310 0.28 23.87 10.08
N GLY A 311 -0.81 24.28 9.43
CA GLY A 311 -1.14 25.70 9.22
C GLY A 311 -0.17 26.48 8.34
N ILE A 312 0.76 25.80 7.67
CA ILE A 312 1.73 26.44 6.78
C ILE A 312 1.05 26.70 5.44
N SER A 313 0.83 27.98 5.16
CA SER A 313 0.35 28.45 3.86
C SER A 313 1.38 29.39 3.25
N CYS A 314 1.71 29.15 1.99
CA CYS A 314 2.42 30.13 1.20
C CYS A 314 1.54 31.38 1.03
N PRO A 315 2.10 32.58 1.22
CA PRO A 315 1.39 33.81 0.88
C PRO A 315 1.08 33.78 -0.63
N ALA A 316 -0.13 34.21 -0.98
CA ALA A 316 -0.52 34.39 -2.38
C ALA A 316 0.55 35.24 -3.07
N PRO A 317 0.98 34.88 -4.30
CA PRO A 317 1.93 35.71 -5.03
C PRO A 317 1.30 37.09 -5.16
N ILE A 318 1.92 38.09 -4.52
CA ILE A 318 1.56 39.49 -4.74
C ILE A 318 1.75 39.70 -6.23
N ALA A 319 0.66 39.93 -6.96
CA ALA A 319 0.74 40.21 -8.39
C ALA A 319 1.74 41.35 -8.54
N ALA A 320 2.87 41.08 -9.20
CA ALA A 320 3.81 42.12 -9.53
C ALA A 320 2.99 43.20 -10.26
N PRO A 321 3.10 44.49 -9.90
CA PRO A 321 2.40 45.54 -10.61
C PRO A 321 2.70 45.34 -12.09
N ALA A 322 1.64 45.22 -12.89
CA ALA A 322 1.77 44.99 -14.33
C ALA A 322 2.80 45.99 -14.84
N ARG A 323 3.97 45.49 -15.27
CA ARG A 323 4.91 46.34 -15.99
C ARG A 323 4.12 46.81 -17.19
N SER A 324 3.80 48.10 -17.20
CA SER A 324 3.32 48.79 -18.38
C SER A 324 4.35 48.53 -19.46
N THR A 325 4.07 47.57 -20.33
CA THR A 325 4.77 47.45 -21.60
C THR A 325 4.60 48.82 -22.27
N PRO A 326 5.67 49.57 -22.54
CA PRO A 326 5.53 50.81 -23.27
C PRO A 326 4.85 50.47 -24.59
N ALA A 327 3.72 51.13 -24.84
CA ALA A 327 3.01 51.03 -26.10
C ALA A 327 4.04 51.25 -27.21
N ARG A 328 4.34 50.20 -27.97
CA ARG A 328 5.16 50.30 -29.17
C ARG A 328 4.41 51.27 -30.07
N ALA A 329 4.89 52.51 -30.15
CA ALA A 329 4.35 53.54 -31.01
C ALA A 329 4.20 52.94 -32.41
N ALA A 330 2.96 52.85 -32.88
CA ALA A 330 2.66 52.48 -34.24
C ALA A 330 3.34 53.52 -35.14
N ALA A 331 4.38 53.09 -35.85
CA ALA A 331 4.93 53.87 -36.94
C ALA A 331 3.81 54.09 -37.98
N PRO A 332 3.63 55.31 -38.50
CA PRO A 332 2.58 55.57 -39.48
C PRO A 332 2.84 54.75 -40.74
N ALA A 333 1.88 53.90 -41.09
CA ALA A 333 1.88 53.16 -42.34
C ALA A 333 1.79 54.16 -43.50
N ALA A 334 2.88 54.31 -44.24
CA ALA A 334 2.91 55.08 -45.47
C ALA A 334 1.99 54.42 -46.51
N THR A 335 0.92 55.11 -46.87
CA THR A 335 0.02 54.78 -47.96
C THR A 335 0.80 54.81 -49.28
N ARG A 336 1.20 53.64 -49.78
CA ARG A 336 1.55 53.49 -51.20
C ARG A 336 0.39 52.78 -51.90
N ALA A 337 -0.46 53.60 -52.52
CA ALA A 337 -1.35 53.16 -53.58
C ALA A 337 -0.49 52.51 -54.68
N ARG A 338 -0.60 51.20 -54.84
CA ARG A 338 -0.03 50.47 -55.98
C ARG A 338 -1.20 49.86 -56.75
N THR A 339 -1.41 50.45 -57.91
CA THR A 339 -2.30 50.03 -59.00
C THR A 339 -2.16 48.54 -59.27
N ALA A 340 -3.30 47.84 -59.27
CA ALA A 340 -3.43 46.43 -59.61
C ALA A 340 -3.52 46.25 -61.14
N PRO A 341 -2.69 45.41 -61.77
CA PRO A 341 -3.01 44.83 -63.08
C PRO A 341 -3.89 43.58 -62.90
N ALA A 342 -4.77 43.39 -63.88
CA ALA A 342 -5.82 42.39 -63.93
C ALA A 342 -5.34 40.94 -63.73
N ARG A 343 -6.10 40.19 -62.93
CA ARG A 343 -5.93 38.79 -62.58
C ARG A 343 -6.40 37.91 -63.74
N ALA A 344 -5.48 37.23 -64.41
CA ALA A 344 -5.80 36.06 -65.24
C ALA A 344 -6.16 34.88 -64.32
N ALA A 345 -7.27 34.21 -64.63
CA ALA A 345 -7.80 33.07 -63.88
C ALA A 345 -7.01 31.77 -64.18
N PRO A 346 -6.63 30.97 -63.17
CA PRO A 346 -6.19 29.60 -63.38
C PRO A 346 -7.40 28.65 -63.52
N PRO A 347 -7.29 27.58 -64.35
CA PRO A 347 -8.36 26.61 -64.59
C PRO A 347 -8.60 25.67 -63.39
N ALA A 348 -9.85 25.23 -63.28
CA ALA A 348 -10.37 24.38 -62.22
C ALA A 348 -9.73 22.98 -62.19
N PRO A 349 -9.44 22.41 -61.00
CA PRO A 349 -9.10 21.00 -60.85
C PRO A 349 -10.36 20.10 -60.93
N PRO A 350 -10.25 18.89 -61.53
CA PRO A 350 -11.37 17.96 -61.69
C PRO A 350 -11.78 17.31 -60.37
N ALA A 351 -13.09 17.04 -60.26
CA ALA A 351 -13.76 16.39 -59.14
C ALA A 351 -13.28 14.95 -58.91
N ALA A 352 -13.01 14.61 -57.65
CA ALA A 352 -12.77 13.24 -57.21
C ALA A 352 -14.09 12.59 -56.72
N PRO A 353 -14.28 11.28 -56.97
CA PRO A 353 -15.56 10.58 -56.79
C PRO A 353 -15.92 10.30 -55.33
N THR A 354 -17.23 10.34 -55.11
CA THR A 354 -17.95 10.10 -53.85
C THR A 354 -17.80 8.63 -53.43
N ALA A 355 -17.35 8.39 -52.19
CA ALA A 355 -17.39 7.05 -51.59
C ALA A 355 -18.85 6.62 -51.28
N PRO A 356 -19.23 5.36 -51.47
CA PRO A 356 -20.57 4.87 -51.19
C PRO A 356 -20.86 4.80 -49.68
N ARG A 357 -22.02 5.33 -49.28
CA ARG A 357 -22.60 5.15 -47.95
C ARG A 357 -23.02 3.69 -47.79
N ILE A 358 -22.56 3.05 -46.71
CA ILE A 358 -23.04 1.75 -46.25
C ILE A 358 -24.40 1.96 -45.60
N ASP A 359 -25.41 1.24 -46.07
CA ASP A 359 -26.80 1.28 -45.62
C ASP A 359 -26.98 0.26 -44.47
N PRO A 360 -27.29 0.68 -43.23
CA PRO A 360 -27.37 -0.21 -42.07
C PRO A 360 -28.66 -1.05 -41.98
N SER A 361 -29.51 -1.06 -43.01
CA SER A 361 -30.79 -1.78 -43.00
C SER A 361 -30.78 -3.16 -43.68
N LEU A 362 -29.59 -3.73 -43.96
CA LEU A 362 -29.44 -5.05 -44.62
C LEU A 362 -28.89 -6.19 -43.74
N LEU A 363 -28.84 -6.05 -42.42
CA LEU A 363 -28.58 -7.18 -41.51
C LEU A 363 -29.88 -7.68 -40.86
N GLY A 364 -30.61 -8.49 -41.61
CA GLY A 364 -31.70 -9.31 -41.11
C GLY A 364 -31.63 -10.72 -41.68
N GLY A 365 -31.40 -11.70 -40.80
CA GLY A 365 -31.98 -13.05 -40.95
C GLY A 365 -31.02 -14.21 -41.27
N LEU A 366 -31.43 -15.38 -40.76
CA LEU A 366 -30.94 -16.75 -40.95
C LEU A 366 -29.88 -17.20 -39.91
N GLY A 367 -30.11 -18.21 -39.07
CA GLY A 367 -31.23 -19.15 -39.08
C GLY A 367 -31.24 -20.09 -37.88
N SER A 368 -32.46 -20.51 -37.57
CA SER A 368 -32.77 -21.73 -36.83
C SER A 368 -32.32 -22.95 -37.62
N GLY A 369 -31.69 -23.91 -36.95
CA GLY A 369 -31.36 -25.23 -37.49
C GLY A 369 -31.54 -26.28 -36.42
N ALA A 370 -32.74 -26.88 -36.38
CA ALA A 370 -33.06 -28.10 -35.66
C ALA A 370 -32.96 -29.28 -36.63
N SER A 371 -32.35 -30.38 -36.19
CA SER A 371 -32.46 -31.79 -36.64
C SER A 371 -31.33 -32.57 -35.96
N ARG A 372 -31.45 -33.80 -35.49
CA ARG A 372 -32.52 -34.80 -35.41
C ARG A 372 -32.06 -35.85 -34.40
#